data_AF-A0A7L1MVW5-F1
#
_entry.id   AF-A0A7L1MVW5-F1
#
_cell.length_a   1.000
_cell.length_b   1.000
_cell.length_c   1.000
_cell.angle_alpha   90.00
_cell.angle_beta   90.00
_cell.angle_gamma   90.00
#
_symmetry.space_group_name_H-M   'P 1'
#
loop_
_entity.id
_entity.type
_entity.pdbx_description
1 polymer ?
#
loop_
_entity_poly.entity_id
_entity_poly.type
_entity_poly.pdbx_seq_one_letter_code
_entity_poly.pdbx_strand_id
1 'polypeptide(L)'
;LADLITELYPRKPYTVEHKVLAVLWHLLGNMTSSGSLPGAGGNVRKAIAKLSKALFAQMGPSLFTYAANQPPHIKKSLEELLETTT
;
A
#
# COMPACT_ATOMS: atom_id res chain seq x y z
N LEU A 1 -2.20 11.50 3.26
CA LEU A 1 -2.58 10.12 3.65
C LEU A 1 -1.52 9.47 4.54
N ALA A 2 -0.24 9.49 4.17
CA ALA A 2 0.84 8.99 5.02
C ALA A 2 0.89 9.64 6.41
N ASP A 3 0.84 10.98 6.51
CA ASP A 3 0.85 11.68 7.81
C ASP A 3 -0.37 11.36 8.68
N LEU A 4 -1.53 11.17 8.05
CA LEU A 4 -2.77 10.80 8.74
C LEU A 4 -2.66 9.40 9.36
N ILE A 5 -1.94 8.48 8.72
CA ILE A 5 -1.66 7.15 9.27
C ILE A 5 -0.77 7.30 10.49
N THR A 6 0.33 8.06 10.40
CA THR A 6 1.24 8.31 11.53
C THR A 6 0.54 8.95 12.73
N GLU A 7 -0.42 9.85 12.48
CA GLU A 7 -1.15 10.56 13.52
C GLU A 7 -2.33 9.75 14.11
N LEU A 8 -2.98 8.91 13.31
CA LEU A 8 -4.13 8.10 13.74
C LEU A 8 -3.76 6.69 14.23
N TYR A 9 -2.60 6.16 13.83
CA TYR A 9 -2.13 4.84 14.28
C TYR A 9 -2.07 4.69 15.81
N PRO A 10 -1.55 5.65 16.60
CA PRO A 10 -1.57 5.54 18.06
C PRO A 10 -2.98 5.63 18.66
N ARG A 11 -3.95 6.21 17.95
CA ARG A 11 -5.33 6.39 18.45
C ARG A 11 -6.24 5.21 18.13
N LYS A 12 -6.17 4.67 16.90
CA LYS A 12 -6.98 3.54 16.43
C LYS A 12 -6.20 2.71 15.40
N PRO A 13 -5.18 1.96 15.85
CA PRO A 13 -4.28 1.22 14.95
C PRO A 13 -5.08 0.26 14.07
N TYR A 14 -5.93 -0.59 14.66
CA TYR A 14 -6.75 -1.54 13.92
C TYR A 14 -7.65 -0.93 12.83
N THR A 15 -8.27 0.22 13.09
CA THR A 15 -9.17 0.85 12.10
C THR A 15 -8.39 1.43 10.93
N VAL A 16 -7.25 2.05 11.24
CA VAL A 16 -6.35 2.63 10.23
C VAL A 16 -5.76 1.49 9.40
N GLU A 17 -5.21 0.46 10.04
CA GLU A 17 -4.69 -0.72 9.38
C GLU A 17 -5.73 -1.37 8.48
N HIS A 18 -6.90 -1.78 8.99
CA HIS A 18 -7.90 -2.46 8.17
C HIS A 18 -8.41 -1.61 7.00
N LYS A 19 -8.74 -0.33 7.24
CA LYS A 19 -9.25 0.54 6.17
C LYS A 19 -8.16 0.89 5.17
N VAL A 20 -6.95 1.17 5.62
CA VAL A 20 -5.85 1.58 4.74
C VAL A 20 -5.29 0.38 3.98
N LEU A 21 -5.20 -0.79 4.62
CA LEU A 21 -4.89 -2.05 3.94
C LEU A 21 -5.91 -2.33 2.85
N ALA A 22 -7.20 -2.27 3.14
CA ALA A 22 -8.24 -2.46 2.13
C ALA A 22 -8.07 -1.49 0.96
N VAL A 23 -7.88 -0.19 1.24
CA VAL A 23 -7.62 0.82 0.20
C VAL A 23 -6.34 0.51 -0.58
N LEU A 24 -5.26 0.12 0.08
CA LEU A 24 -3.99 -0.26 -0.55
C LEU A 24 -4.18 -1.45 -1.50
N TRP A 25 -4.86 -2.51 -1.06
CA TRP A 25 -5.15 -3.68 -1.89
C TRP A 25 -6.04 -3.35 -3.08
N HIS A 26 -7.07 -2.53 -2.88
CA HIS A 26 -7.91 -2.06 -3.98
C HIS A 26 -7.11 -1.22 -4.98
N LEU A 27 -6.23 -0.35 -4.51
CA LEU A 27 -5.36 0.46 -5.36
C LEU A 27 -4.35 -0.37 -6.14
N LEU A 28 -3.74 -1.37 -5.49
CA LEU A 28 -2.81 -2.31 -6.12
C LEU A 28 -3.52 -3.24 -7.11
N GLY A 29 -4.71 -3.73 -6.78
CA GLY A 29 -5.53 -4.53 -7.70
C GLY A 29 -6.01 -3.74 -8.91
N ASN A 30 -6.26 -2.43 -8.74
CA ASN A 30 -6.58 -1.52 -9.85
C ASN A 30 -5.35 -1.09 -10.65
N MET A 31 -4.12 -1.33 -10.17
CA MET A 31 -2.92 -1.15 -10.97
C MET A 31 -2.80 -2.31 -11.97
N THR A 32 -3.39 -2.13 -13.15
CA THR A 32 -3.12 -3.03 -14.27
C THR A 32 -1.63 -3.04 -14.61
N SER A 33 -1.08 -4.22 -14.92
CA SER A 33 0.33 -4.57 -15.18
C SER A 33 1.19 -3.61 -16.03
N SER A 34 0.60 -2.61 -16.68
CA SER A 34 1.31 -1.52 -17.37
C SER A 34 1.71 -0.35 -16.48
N GLY A 35 1.34 -0.33 -15.19
CA GLY A 35 1.65 0.81 -14.30
C GLY A 35 0.96 2.12 -14.70
N SER A 36 0.04 2.06 -15.67
CA SER A 36 -0.74 3.16 -16.19
C SER A 36 -2.19 2.89 -15.85
N LEU A 37 -2.75 3.64 -14.88
CA LEU A 37 -4.18 3.94 -14.96
C LEU A 37 -4.38 4.66 -16.30
N PRO A 38 -5.38 4.28 -17.12
CA PRO A 38 -5.68 5.03 -18.33
C PRO A 38 -5.92 6.50 -17.95
N GLY A 39 -4.94 7.36 -18.22
CA GLY A 39 -4.99 8.81 -17.95
C GLY A 39 -4.17 9.39 -16.77
N ALA A 40 -3.49 8.59 -15.92
CA ALA A 40 -2.86 9.13 -14.69
C ALA A 40 -1.48 8.53 -14.31
N GLY A 41 -0.66 8.20 -15.32
CA GLY A 41 0.67 7.59 -15.15
C GLY A 41 1.63 8.43 -14.28
N GLY A 42 2.18 7.84 -13.22
CA GLY A 42 3.28 8.40 -12.42
C GLY A 42 2.92 8.78 -10.98
N ASN A 43 1.98 9.71 -10.78
CA ASN A 43 1.68 10.24 -9.44
C ASN A 43 1.01 9.22 -8.52
N VAL A 44 0.11 8.39 -9.07
CA VAL A 44 -0.61 7.36 -8.29
C VAL A 44 0.37 6.27 -7.83
N ARG A 45 1.33 5.87 -8.68
CA ARG A 45 2.38 4.90 -8.31
C ARG A 45 3.26 5.39 -7.18
N LYS A 46 3.72 6.65 -7.24
CA LYS A 46 4.47 7.28 -6.15
C LYS A 46 3.63 7.41 -4.86
N ALA A 47 2.35 7.75 -4.98
CA ALA A 47 1.47 7.87 -3.81
C ALA A 47 1.24 6.52 -3.12
N ILE A 48 1.01 5.46 -3.89
CA ILE A 48 0.84 4.10 -3.37
C ILE A 48 2.16 3.60 -2.78
N ALA A 49 3.31 3.79 -3.44
CA ALA A 49 4.62 3.43 -2.88
C ALA A 49 4.90 4.12 -1.54
N LYS A 50 4.64 5.44 -1.45
CA LYS A 50 4.75 6.18 -0.18
C LYS A 50 3.82 5.62 0.89
N LEU A 51 2.59 5.28 0.54
CA LEU A 51 1.61 4.71 1.46
C LEU A 51 2.03 3.31 1.94
N SER A 52 2.47 2.44 1.03
CA SER A 52 3.00 1.10 1.34
C SER A 52 4.19 1.19 2.31
N LYS A 53 5.12 2.11 2.06
CA LYS A 53 6.31 2.31 2.91
C LYS A 53 5.93 2.86 4.29
N ALA A 54 5.00 3.80 4.35
CA ALA A 54 4.48 4.33 5.62
C ALA A 54 3.78 3.23 6.44
N LEU A 55 2.97 2.39 5.79
CA LEU A 55 2.35 1.24 6.45
C LEU A 55 3.39 0.22 6.92
N PHE A 56 4.37 -0.09 6.06
CA PHE A 56 5.43 -1.03 6.40
C PHE A 56 6.28 -0.52 7.57
N ALA A 57 6.55 0.79 7.66
CA ALA A 57 7.26 1.38 8.79
C ALA A 57 6.48 1.27 10.12
N GLN A 58 5.14 1.25 10.08
CA GLN A 58 4.29 1.15 11.27
C GLN A 58 3.97 -0.30 11.68
N MET A 59 3.59 -1.14 10.71
CA MET A 59 3.14 -2.51 10.92
C MET A 59 4.26 -3.54 10.78
N GLY A 60 5.34 -3.18 10.10
CA GLY A 60 6.46 -4.05 9.83
C GLY A 60 6.07 -5.32 9.04
N PRO A 61 6.57 -6.50 9.43
CA PRO A 61 6.33 -7.76 8.73
C PRO A 61 4.86 -8.16 8.62
N SER A 62 4.00 -7.68 9.53
CA SER A 62 2.56 -7.97 9.52
C SER A 62 1.90 -7.57 8.20
N LEU A 63 2.42 -6.52 7.53
CA LEU A 63 1.94 -6.11 6.21
C LEU A 63 1.99 -7.26 5.18
N PHE A 64 3.06 -8.07 5.22
CA PHE A 64 3.21 -9.23 4.35
C PHE A 64 2.30 -10.38 4.74
N THR A 65 2.01 -10.55 6.04
CA THR A 65 1.01 -11.53 6.51
C THR A 65 -0.37 -11.19 5.97
N TYR A 66 -0.75 -9.90 5.95
CA TYR A 66 -2.00 -9.47 5.31
C TYR A 66 -1.96 -9.61 3.79
N ALA A 67 -0.82 -9.31 3.15
CA ALA A 67 -0.63 -9.52 1.72
C ALA A 67 -0.70 -11.00 1.32
N ALA A 68 -0.34 -11.93 2.22
CA ALA A 68 -0.46 -13.37 1.99
C ALA A 68 -1.92 -13.83 1.86
N ASN A 69 -2.87 -13.10 2.46
CA ASN A 69 -4.31 -13.30 2.28
C ASN A 69 -4.86 -12.64 1.01
N GLN A 70 -4.03 -11.90 0.27
CA GLN A 70 -4.39 -11.25 -0.98
C GLN A 70 -3.89 -12.07 -2.18
N PRO A 71 -4.49 -11.89 -3.37
CA PRO A 71 -4.03 -12.59 -4.56
C PRO A 71 -2.57 -12.24 -4.91
N PRO A 72 -1.82 -13.18 -5.53
CA PRO A 72 -0.37 -13.10 -5.68
C PRO A 72 0.12 -11.90 -6.49
N HIS A 73 -0.70 -11.38 -7.41
CA HIS A 73 -0.38 -10.17 -8.16
C HIS A 73 -0.32 -8.91 -7.27
N ILE A 74 -1.16 -8.82 -6.22
CA ILE A 74 -1.15 -7.69 -5.28
C ILE A 74 0.12 -7.71 -4.45
N LYS A 75 0.50 -8.88 -3.92
CA LYS A 75 1.74 -9.06 -3.17
C LYS A 75 2.95 -8.69 -4.03
N LYS A 76 2.98 -9.16 -5.28
CA LYS A 76 4.06 -8.83 -6.23
C LYS A 76 4.14 -7.34 -6.52
N SER A 77 3.02 -6.66 -6.77
CA SER A 77 3.00 -5.21 -6.96
C SER A 77 3.42 -4.44 -5.70
N LEU A 78 3.07 -4.92 -4.50
CA LEU A 78 3.52 -4.34 -3.25
C LEU A 78 5.04 -4.44 -3.10
N GLU A 79 5.60 -5.63 -3.35
CA GLU A 79 7.05 -5.89 -3.31
C GLU A 79 7.79 -4.98 -4.29
N GLU A 80 7.34 -4.91 -5.55
CA GLU A 80 7.94 -4.02 -6.56
C GLU A 80 7.93 -2.55 -6.14
N LEU A 81 6.87 -2.07 -5.47
CA LEU A 81 6.79 -0.68 -5.00
C LEU A 81 7.72 -0.41 -3.81
N LEU A 82 7.87 -1.39 -2.92
CA LEU A 82 8.82 -1.32 -1.80
C LEU A 82 10.27 -1.31 -2.31
N GLU A 83 10.57 -2.08 -3.36
CA GLU A 83 11.90 -2.14 -3.98
C GLU A 83 12.25 -0.89 -4.80
N THR A 84 11.29 -0.35 -5.57
CA THR A 84 11.52 0.78 -6.51
C THR A 84 11.72 2.15 -5.86
N THR A 85 11.64 2.26 -4.53
CA THR A 85 11.78 3.54 -3.80
C THR A 85 13.12 3.66 -3.05
N THR A 86 14.15 3.00 -3.58
CA THR A 86 15.56 3.13 -3.16
C THR A 86 16.25 4.21 -3.97
#